data_AF-A0A3C0WIQ7-F1
#
_entry.id   AF-A0A3C0WIQ7-F1
#
_cell.length_a   1.000
_cell.length_b   1.000
_cell.length_c   1.000
_cell.angle_alpha   90.00
_cell.angle_beta   90.00
_cell.angle_gamma   90.00
#
_symmetry.space_group_name_H-M   'P 1'
#
loop_
_entity.id
_entity.type
_entity.pdbx_description
1 polymer ?
#
loop_
_entity_poly.entity_id
_entity_poly.type
_entity_poly.pdbx_seq_one_letter_code
_entity_poly.pdbx_strand_id
1 'polypeptide(L)'
;MIHTYSLPKHADPHALASGTAIVIDVLRATTTICTALANGCSYVVPCLTVENAIEAAKQITPKPILGGERDGVLIDGFDLGNSPAEYTTERVAKTPIVFTTTNGTKAMEICTHAQSTVLASFNNLHRVVDHGKNSLGRGQDLHIICAGTNGLETEEDFLLAGAIASKLPQDTL
;
A
#
# COMPACT_ATOMS: atom_id res chain seq x y z
N MET A 1 -15.69 -13.36 -4.89
CA MET A 1 -14.92 -14.20 -3.94
C MET A 1 -13.95 -13.33 -3.14
N ILE A 2 -13.52 -13.79 -1.96
CA ILE A 2 -12.50 -13.14 -1.14
C ILE A 2 -11.29 -14.06 -1.07
N HIS A 3 -10.14 -13.58 -1.53
CA HIS A 3 -8.86 -14.28 -1.51
C HIS A 3 -7.91 -13.55 -0.57
N THR A 4 -7.18 -14.29 0.27
CA THR A 4 -6.14 -13.73 1.14
C THR A 4 -4.82 -14.41 0.83
N TYR A 5 -3.79 -13.61 0.57
CA TYR A 5 -2.44 -14.06 0.22
C TYR A 5 -1.48 -13.59 1.31
N SER A 6 -0.72 -14.54 1.86
CA SER A 6 0.24 -14.27 2.92
C SER A 6 1.49 -13.55 2.45
N LEU A 7 1.78 -13.61 1.15
CA LEU A 7 2.91 -12.95 0.49
C LEU A 7 2.55 -12.59 -0.95
N PRO A 8 3.20 -11.58 -1.55
CA PRO A 8 2.97 -11.19 -2.95
C PRO A 8 3.18 -12.35 -3.92
N LYS A 9 4.20 -13.17 -3.70
CA LYS A 9 4.55 -14.32 -4.53
C LYS A 9 3.48 -15.43 -4.59
N HIS A 10 2.50 -15.40 -3.68
CA HIS A 10 1.41 -16.37 -3.65
C HIS A 10 0.19 -15.91 -4.47
N ALA A 11 0.16 -14.66 -4.91
CA ALA A 11 -0.87 -14.14 -5.79
C ALA A 11 -0.49 -14.37 -7.26
N ASP A 12 -1.34 -15.05 -8.01
CA ASP A 12 -1.23 -15.11 -9.47
C ASP A 12 -1.68 -13.76 -10.06
N PRO A 13 -0.81 -13.01 -10.76
CA PRO A 13 -1.19 -11.73 -11.37
C PRO A 13 -2.38 -11.83 -12.32
N HIS A 14 -2.59 -12.96 -12.99
CA HIS A 14 -3.74 -13.16 -13.86
C HIS A 14 -5.05 -13.27 -13.08
N ALA A 15 -5.02 -13.86 -11.89
CA ALA A 15 -6.18 -13.94 -11.01
C ALA A 15 -6.59 -12.56 -10.46
N LEU A 16 -5.65 -11.61 -10.39
CA LEU A 16 -5.93 -10.25 -9.91
C LEU A 16 -6.72 -9.41 -10.93
N ALA A 17 -6.63 -9.74 -12.23
CA ALA A 17 -7.03 -8.84 -13.32
C ALA A 17 -8.50 -8.39 -13.30
N SER A 18 -9.40 -9.20 -12.76
CA SER A 18 -10.84 -8.91 -12.66
C SER A 18 -11.29 -8.44 -11.27
N GLY A 19 -10.36 -8.23 -10.34
CA GLY A 19 -10.67 -7.96 -8.94
C GLY A 19 -10.11 -6.63 -8.41
N THR A 20 -10.43 -6.37 -7.14
CA THR A 20 -9.84 -5.30 -6.34
C THR A 20 -8.74 -5.88 -5.44
N ALA A 21 -7.52 -5.39 -5.60
CA ALA A 21 -6.40 -5.70 -4.71
C ALA A 21 -6.37 -4.77 -3.49
N ILE A 22 -6.18 -5.34 -2.31
CA ILE A 22 -6.00 -4.66 -1.04
C ILE A 22 -4.60 -4.99 -0.55
N VAL A 23 -3.67 -4.04 -0.67
CA VAL A 23 -2.27 -4.22 -0.28
C VAL A 23 -2.08 -3.84 1.18
N ILE A 24 -1.35 -4.67 1.92
CA ILE A 24 -1.03 -4.49 3.33
C ILE A 24 0.49 -4.55 3.52
N ASP A 25 1.06 -3.50 4.13
CA ASP A 25 2.42 -3.45 4.69
C ASP A 25 2.30 -2.55 5.92
N VAL A 26 1.82 -3.13 7.03
CA VAL A 26 1.45 -2.36 8.23
C VAL A 26 2.68 -1.68 8.82
N LEU A 27 3.82 -2.36 8.84
CA LEU A 27 5.09 -1.88 9.36
C LEU A 27 6.13 -1.77 8.23
N ARG A 28 6.12 -0.69 7.44
CA ARG A 28 5.37 0.57 7.66
C ARG A 28 4.75 1.16 6.40
N ALA A 29 4.95 0.57 5.22
CA ALA A 29 4.77 1.28 3.97
C ALA A 29 3.31 1.76 3.74
N THR A 30 2.31 0.89 3.89
CA THR A 30 0.91 1.31 3.67
C THR A 30 0.44 2.25 4.77
N THR A 31 0.85 2.04 6.02
CA THR A 31 0.56 2.96 7.14
C THR A 31 1.12 4.36 6.87
N THR A 32 2.36 4.45 6.38
CA THR A 32 3.02 5.73 6.04
C THR A 32 2.28 6.44 4.91
N ILE A 33 1.97 5.73 3.81
CA ILE A 33 1.27 6.31 2.66
C ILE A 33 -0.14 6.76 3.04
N CYS A 34 -0.90 5.93 3.77
CA CYS A 34 -2.23 6.29 4.26
C CYS A 34 -2.18 7.54 5.16
N THR A 35 -1.15 7.67 5.99
CA THR A 35 -0.96 8.84 6.85
C THR A 35 -0.65 10.08 6.03
N ALA A 36 0.24 9.99 5.05
CA ALA A 36 0.57 11.11 4.16
C ALA A 36 -0.65 11.62 3.38
N LEU A 37 -1.46 10.71 2.85
CA LEU A 37 -2.70 11.03 2.15
C LEU A 37 -3.73 11.68 3.10
N ALA A 38 -3.90 11.14 4.30
CA ALA A 38 -4.78 11.72 5.32
C ALA A 38 -4.35 13.14 5.75
N ASN A 39 -3.04 13.40 5.74
CA ASN A 39 -2.44 14.72 6.02
C ASN A 39 -2.37 15.64 4.78
N GLY A 40 -3.01 15.24 3.69
CA GLY A 40 -3.31 16.11 2.56
C GLY A 40 -2.22 16.20 1.49
N CYS A 41 -1.29 15.25 1.41
CA CYS A 41 -0.40 15.16 0.26
C CYS A 41 -1.20 15.02 -1.04
N SER A 42 -0.69 15.55 -2.16
CA SER A 42 -1.44 15.57 -3.43
C SER A 42 -1.66 14.17 -4.00
N TYR A 43 -0.60 13.37 -4.00
CA TYR A 43 -0.58 11.96 -4.40
C TYR A 43 0.76 11.35 -4.01
N VAL A 44 0.84 10.02 -4.05
CA VAL A 44 2.07 9.26 -3.81
C VAL A 44 2.40 8.42 -5.05
N VAL A 45 3.65 8.47 -5.49
CA VAL A 45 4.20 7.66 -6.57
C VAL A 45 5.13 6.60 -5.97
N PRO A 46 4.66 5.34 -5.81
CA PRO A 46 5.53 4.26 -5.36
C PRO A 46 6.54 3.89 -6.45
N CYS A 47 7.77 3.58 -6.06
CA CYS A 47 8.86 3.19 -6.96
C CYS A 47 9.57 1.95 -6.42
N LEU A 48 9.96 1.03 -7.32
CA LEU A 48 10.68 -0.19 -6.94
C LEU A 48 12.11 0.08 -6.45
N THR A 49 12.81 1.02 -7.09
CA THR A 49 14.22 1.31 -6.82
C THR A 49 14.44 2.77 -6.44
N VAL A 50 15.58 3.04 -5.81
CA VAL A 50 15.98 4.40 -5.45
C VAL A 50 16.23 5.22 -6.70
N GLU A 51 16.84 4.61 -7.71
CA GLU A 51 17.12 5.21 -9.02
C GLU A 51 15.81 5.61 -9.72
N ASN A 52 14.79 4.73 -9.70
CA ASN A 52 13.48 5.02 -10.28
C ASN A 52 12.78 6.15 -9.52
N ALA A 53 12.90 6.20 -8.19
CA ALA A 53 12.35 7.28 -7.39
C ALA A 53 13.00 8.64 -7.72
N ILE A 54 14.33 8.66 -7.83
CA ILE A 54 15.08 9.87 -8.21
C ILE A 54 14.68 10.32 -9.62
N GLU A 55 14.56 9.40 -10.57
CA GLU A 55 14.19 9.74 -11.94
C GLU A 55 12.73 10.23 -12.03
N ALA A 56 11.79 9.57 -11.36
CA ALA A 56 10.41 10.01 -11.28
C ALA A 56 10.30 11.42 -10.69
N ALA A 57 11.10 11.73 -9.66
CA ALA A 57 11.07 13.04 -9.03
C ALA A 57 11.50 14.19 -9.95
N LYS A 58 12.39 13.94 -10.92
CA LYS A 58 12.80 14.94 -11.93
C LYS A 58 11.67 15.33 -12.88
N GLN A 59 10.69 14.43 -13.06
CA GLN A 59 9.58 14.62 -14.00
C GLN A 59 8.34 15.26 -13.34
N ILE A 60 8.35 15.45 -12.02
CA ILE A 60 7.20 15.94 -11.26
C ILE A 60 7.37 17.43 -10.93
N THR A 61 6.34 18.22 -11.26
CA THR A 61 6.22 19.64 -10.89
C THR A 61 4.89 19.88 -10.18
N PRO A 62 4.86 20.54 -9.00
CA PRO A 62 5.99 21.06 -8.23
C PRO A 62 6.91 19.95 -7.70
N LYS A 63 8.14 20.30 -7.29
CA LYS A 63 9.14 19.34 -6.79
C LYS A 63 8.49 18.43 -5.72
N PRO A 64 8.55 17.11 -5.87
CA PRO A 64 8.00 16.19 -4.89
C PRO A 64 8.92 16.07 -3.66
N ILE A 65 8.35 15.54 -2.59
CA ILE A 65 9.09 15.02 -1.44
C ILE A 65 9.58 13.61 -1.80
N LEU A 66 10.85 13.32 -1.57
CA LEU A 66 11.42 11.98 -1.65
C LEU A 66 11.30 11.31 -0.27
N GLY A 67 10.52 10.24 -0.20
CA GLY A 67 10.28 9.48 1.03
C GLY A 67 10.63 8.01 0.88
N GLY A 68 11.03 7.34 1.96
CA GLY A 68 11.24 5.90 1.90
C GLY A 68 12.34 5.37 2.80
N GLU A 69 12.61 4.08 2.63
CA GLU A 69 13.65 3.39 3.38
C GLU A 69 14.35 2.30 2.56
N ARG A 70 15.55 1.93 3.01
CA ARG A 70 16.20 0.65 2.73
C ARG A 70 16.64 0.05 4.06
N ASP A 71 16.29 -1.21 4.29
CA ASP A 71 16.59 -1.94 5.54
C ASP A 71 16.16 -1.19 6.82
N GLY A 72 15.05 -0.47 6.74
CA GLY A 72 14.48 0.34 7.81
C GLY A 72 15.10 1.72 8.00
N VAL A 73 16.13 2.07 7.21
CA VAL A 73 16.91 3.30 7.32
C VAL A 73 16.51 4.30 6.23
N LEU A 74 16.50 5.59 6.58
CA LEU A 74 16.32 6.68 5.61
C LEU A 74 17.36 6.57 4.48
N ILE A 75 16.89 6.70 3.24
CA ILE A 75 17.74 6.68 2.06
C ILE A 75 18.56 7.98 2.00
N ASP A 76 19.84 7.88 1.70
CA ASP A 76 20.69 9.07 1.58
C ASP A 76 20.18 10.02 0.49
N GLY A 77 20.12 11.30 0.82
CA GLY A 77 19.56 12.35 -0.05
C GLY A 77 18.02 12.40 -0.14
N PHE A 78 17.29 11.54 0.59
CA PHE A 78 15.82 11.64 0.70
C PHE A 78 15.40 12.60 1.80
N ASP A 79 14.18 13.15 1.69
CA ASP A 79 13.64 14.13 2.61
C ASP A 79 13.00 13.49 3.87
N LEU A 80 12.39 12.30 3.71
CA LEU A 80 11.61 11.58 4.73
C LEU A 80 11.92 10.09 4.76
N GLY A 81 11.89 9.49 5.96
CA GLY A 81 11.98 8.04 6.15
C GLY A 81 10.66 7.31 5.86
N ASN A 82 10.55 6.07 6.32
CA ASN A 82 9.29 5.30 6.31
C ASN A 82 8.60 5.31 7.70
N SER A 83 8.70 6.40 8.45
CA SER A 83 7.96 6.57 9.69
C SER A 83 6.71 7.43 9.44
N PRO A 84 5.50 6.94 9.72
CA PRO A 84 4.27 7.73 9.54
C PRO A 84 4.30 9.08 10.28
N ALA A 85 4.98 9.15 11.42
CA ALA A 85 5.11 10.37 12.23
C ALA A 85 5.89 11.50 11.52
N GLU A 86 6.69 11.18 10.50
CA GLU A 86 7.43 12.18 9.73
C GLU A 86 6.55 12.93 8.71
N TYR A 87 5.37 12.39 8.39
CA TYR A 87 4.48 12.86 7.32
C TYR A 87 3.39 13.79 7.85
N THR A 88 3.75 14.82 8.62
CA THR A 88 2.78 15.77 9.17
C THR A 88 2.17 16.67 8.10
N THR A 89 0.98 17.22 8.35
CA THR A 89 0.28 18.14 7.44
C THR A 89 1.18 19.29 6.99
N GLU A 90 1.96 19.87 7.90
CA GLU A 90 2.86 20.99 7.60
C GLU A 90 3.94 20.62 6.58
N ARG A 91 4.37 19.36 6.58
CA ARG A 91 5.42 18.88 5.68
C ARG A 91 4.87 18.42 4.34
N VAL A 92 3.69 17.80 4.32
CA VAL A 92 3.23 17.04 3.14
C VAL A 92 2.05 17.66 2.40
N ALA A 93 1.29 18.58 3.02
CA ALA A 93 0.06 19.10 2.43
C ALA A 93 0.29 19.68 1.03
N LYS A 94 -0.59 19.32 0.09
CA LYS A 94 -0.60 19.75 -1.32
C LYS A 94 0.70 19.46 -2.09
N THR A 95 1.54 18.57 -1.56
CA THR A 95 2.83 18.24 -2.14
C THR A 95 2.81 16.80 -2.66
N PRO A 96 3.27 16.53 -3.89
CA PRO A 96 3.47 15.17 -4.37
C PRO A 96 4.57 14.46 -3.58
N ILE A 97 4.46 13.15 -3.41
CA ILE A 97 5.48 12.33 -2.76
C ILE A 97 5.92 11.23 -3.71
N VAL A 98 7.22 11.04 -3.87
CA VAL A 98 7.79 9.84 -4.50
C VAL A 98 8.32 8.95 -3.39
N PHE A 99 7.90 7.69 -3.39
CA PHE A 99 8.08 6.80 -2.23
C PHE A 99 8.68 5.45 -2.63
N THR A 100 9.70 4.96 -1.92
CA THR A 100 10.24 3.61 -2.16
C THR A 100 10.61 2.89 -0.88
N THR A 101 10.32 1.60 -0.81
CA THR A 101 10.60 0.74 0.35
C THR A 101 11.14 -0.63 -0.11
N THR A 102 11.59 -1.42 0.84
CA THR A 102 12.16 -2.75 0.63
C THR A 102 11.08 -3.78 0.25
N ASN A 103 9.89 -3.68 0.85
CA ASN A 103 8.81 -4.67 0.73
C ASN A 103 7.54 -4.10 0.07
N GLY A 104 6.93 -3.08 0.67
CA GLY A 104 5.63 -2.55 0.24
C GLY A 104 5.52 -2.18 -1.23
N THR A 105 6.52 -1.54 -1.84
CA THR A 105 6.44 -1.19 -3.27
C THR A 105 6.46 -2.40 -4.20
N LYS A 106 7.07 -3.52 -3.80
CA LYS A 106 6.99 -4.79 -4.55
C LYS A 106 5.59 -5.40 -4.46
N ALA A 107 4.95 -5.32 -3.30
CA ALA A 107 3.58 -5.76 -3.13
C ALA A 107 2.60 -4.91 -3.96
N MET A 108 2.86 -3.60 -4.07
CA MET A 108 2.08 -2.70 -4.92
C MET A 108 2.27 -3.00 -6.41
N GLU A 109 3.49 -3.30 -6.84
CA GLU A 109 3.83 -3.59 -8.24
C GLU A 109 3.00 -4.75 -8.81
N ILE A 110 2.92 -5.87 -8.08
CA ILE A 110 2.14 -7.03 -8.54
C ILE A 110 0.64 -6.72 -8.67
N CYS A 111 0.14 -5.74 -7.91
CA CYS A 111 -1.25 -5.34 -7.90
C CYS A 111 -1.61 -4.39 -9.05
N THR A 112 -0.63 -3.91 -9.82
CA THR A 112 -0.88 -3.10 -11.03
C THR A 112 -1.70 -3.85 -12.08
N HIS A 113 -1.73 -5.18 -12.01
CA HIS A 113 -2.59 -6.01 -12.85
C HIS A 113 -4.06 -5.99 -12.43
N ALA A 114 -4.38 -5.64 -11.18
CA ALA A 114 -5.77 -5.61 -10.70
C ALA A 114 -6.57 -4.46 -11.32
N GLN A 115 -7.89 -4.65 -11.42
CA GLN A 115 -8.81 -3.61 -11.89
C GLN A 115 -8.78 -2.37 -10.99
N SER A 116 -8.59 -2.57 -9.69
CA SER A 116 -8.40 -1.50 -8.72
C SER A 116 -7.44 -1.95 -7.63
N THR A 117 -6.62 -1.05 -7.14
CA THR A 117 -5.73 -1.30 -5.99
C THR A 117 -5.98 -0.26 -4.92
N VAL A 118 -6.13 -0.73 -3.68
CA VAL A 118 -6.23 0.11 -2.49
C VAL A 118 -5.18 -0.29 -1.47
N LEU A 119 -4.67 0.69 -0.73
CA LEU A 119 -3.72 0.45 0.35
C LEU A 119 -4.45 0.40 1.68
N ALA A 120 -4.12 -0.61 2.50
CA ALA A 120 -4.74 -0.84 3.79
C ALA A 120 -3.73 -0.73 4.93
N SER A 121 -4.18 -0.07 5.99
CA SER A 121 -3.55 0.03 7.30
C SER A 121 -4.65 -0.02 8.36
N PHE A 122 -4.29 -0.15 9.64
CA PHE A 122 -5.28 -0.01 10.71
C PHE A 122 -5.94 1.39 10.71
N ASN A 123 -5.23 2.43 10.27
CA ASN A 123 -5.71 3.81 10.26
C ASN A 123 -6.91 4.03 9.32
N ASN A 124 -7.05 3.21 8.27
CA ASN A 124 -8.14 3.31 7.30
C ASN A 124 -8.98 2.03 7.17
N LEU A 125 -8.92 1.12 8.15
CA LEU A 125 -9.62 -0.17 8.15
C LEU A 125 -11.10 -0.05 7.74
N HIS A 126 -11.84 0.88 8.34
CA HIS A 126 -13.26 1.06 8.05
C HIS A 126 -13.52 1.41 6.57
N ARG A 127 -12.69 2.29 5.98
CA ARG A 127 -12.82 2.67 4.56
C ARG A 127 -12.47 1.51 3.62
N VAL A 128 -11.46 0.72 3.98
CA VAL A 128 -11.05 -0.46 3.20
C VAL A 128 -12.17 -1.50 3.20
N VAL A 129 -12.80 -1.76 4.35
CA VAL A 129 -13.95 -2.68 4.46
C VAL A 129 -15.14 -2.20 3.63
N ASP A 130 -15.48 -0.91 3.71
CA ASP A 130 -16.58 -0.34 2.92
C ASP A 130 -16.30 -0.44 1.41
N HIS A 131 -15.07 -0.14 0.99
CA HIS A 131 -14.63 -0.30 -0.39
C HIS A 131 -14.70 -1.77 -0.84
N GLY A 132 -14.30 -2.70 0.03
CA GLY A 132 -14.39 -4.13 -0.21
C GLY A 132 -15.83 -4.60 -0.40
N LYS A 133 -16.74 -4.23 0.50
CA LYS A 133 -18.19 -4.51 0.38
C LYS A 133 -18.77 -4.01 -0.93
N ASN A 134 -18.42 -2.79 -1.32
CA ASN A 134 -18.88 -2.20 -2.58
C ASN A 134 -18.35 -2.95 -3.80
N SER A 135 -17.10 -3.44 -3.76
CA SER A 135 -16.51 -4.21 -4.85
C SER A 135 -17.18 -5.58 -4.97
N LEU A 136 -17.38 -6.29 -3.86
CA LEU A 136 -18.12 -7.55 -3.82
C LEU A 136 -19.56 -7.38 -4.33
N GLY A 137 -20.25 -6.31 -3.95
CA GLY A 137 -21.60 -6.00 -4.43
C GLY A 137 -21.69 -5.75 -5.94
N ARG A 138 -20.57 -5.41 -6.59
CA ARG A 138 -20.46 -5.30 -8.06
C ARG A 138 -20.03 -6.62 -8.72
N GLY A 139 -19.91 -7.70 -7.96
CA GLY A 139 -19.45 -9.00 -8.45
C GLY A 139 -17.95 -9.09 -8.70
N GLN A 140 -17.15 -8.16 -8.15
CA GLN A 140 -15.69 -8.22 -8.25
C GLN A 140 -15.11 -9.12 -7.16
N ASP A 141 -14.02 -9.81 -7.50
CA ASP A 141 -13.22 -10.51 -6.49
C ASP A 141 -12.40 -9.53 -5.65
N LEU A 142 -12.16 -9.89 -4.40
CA LEU A 142 -11.24 -9.18 -3.52
C LEU A 142 -9.98 -10.00 -3.29
N HIS A 143 -8.83 -9.34 -3.39
CA HIS A 143 -7.53 -9.94 -3.17
C HIS A 143 -6.79 -9.18 -2.06
N ILE A 144 -6.80 -9.73 -0.85
CA ILE A 144 -6.07 -9.17 0.30
C ILE A 144 -4.64 -9.71 0.26
N ILE A 145 -3.66 -8.82 0.13
CA ILE A 145 -2.27 -9.17 -0.16
C ILE A 145 -1.36 -8.59 0.92
N CYS A 146 -0.79 -9.46 1.74
CA CYS A 146 0.24 -9.09 2.70
C CYS A 146 1.59 -8.93 1.99
N ALA A 147 2.33 -7.87 2.30
CA ALA A 147 3.66 -7.63 1.73
C ALA A 147 4.70 -8.54 2.37
N GLY A 148 4.57 -8.78 3.67
CA GLY A 148 5.57 -9.47 4.48
C GLY A 148 6.89 -8.69 4.54
N THR A 149 7.91 -9.32 5.10
CA THR A 149 9.27 -8.75 5.20
C THR A 149 10.28 -9.75 4.71
N ASN A 150 11.11 -9.35 3.73
CA ASN A 150 12.15 -10.21 3.14
C ASN A 150 11.61 -11.56 2.64
N GLY A 151 10.38 -11.57 2.12
CA GLY A 151 9.71 -12.76 1.60
C GLY A 151 9.21 -13.74 2.68
N LEU A 152 9.17 -13.29 3.93
CA LEU A 152 8.59 -13.99 5.07
C LEU A 152 7.30 -13.30 5.52
N GLU A 153 6.37 -14.12 6.00
CA GLU A 153 5.09 -13.73 6.57
C GLU A 153 5.31 -12.89 7.84
N THR A 154 4.48 -11.88 8.07
CA THR A 154 4.54 -11.05 9.28
C THR A 154 3.19 -10.96 9.98
N GLU A 155 3.22 -11.01 11.31
CA GLU A 155 2.01 -11.14 12.13
C GLU A 155 1.09 -9.92 12.00
N GLU A 156 1.65 -8.73 11.89
CA GLU A 156 0.90 -7.48 11.78
C GLU A 156 0.11 -7.38 10.46
N ASP A 157 0.68 -7.87 9.36
CA ASP A 157 0.00 -7.87 8.06
C ASP A 157 -1.17 -8.85 8.09
N PHE A 158 -0.94 -10.05 8.64
CA PHE A 158 -1.98 -11.06 8.84
C PHE A 158 -3.09 -10.60 9.78
N LEU A 159 -2.74 -9.92 10.86
CA LEU A 159 -3.71 -9.39 11.81
C LEU A 159 -4.65 -8.39 11.11
N LEU A 160 -4.11 -7.50 10.27
CA LEU A 160 -4.94 -6.57 9.50
C LEU A 160 -5.76 -7.30 8.42
N ALA A 161 -5.16 -8.27 7.72
CA ALA A 161 -5.87 -9.07 6.72
C ALA A 161 -7.08 -9.80 7.33
N GLY A 162 -6.89 -10.44 8.48
CA GLY A 162 -7.96 -11.06 9.26
C GLY A 162 -9.02 -10.08 9.72
N ALA A 163 -8.62 -8.89 10.20
CA ALA A 163 -9.54 -7.84 10.63
C ALA A 163 -10.40 -7.29 9.47
N ILE A 164 -9.87 -7.25 8.25
CA ILE A 164 -10.62 -6.89 7.04
C ILE A 164 -11.58 -8.03 6.69
N ALA A 165 -11.06 -9.25 6.53
CA ALA A 165 -11.83 -10.42 6.12
C ALA A 165 -13.02 -10.70 7.05
N SER A 166 -12.81 -10.57 8.37
CA SER A 166 -13.86 -10.81 9.37
C SER A 166 -15.02 -9.80 9.33
N LYS A 167 -14.87 -8.69 8.62
CA LYS A 167 -15.88 -7.62 8.49
C LYS A 167 -16.54 -7.60 7.10
N LEU A 168 -16.04 -8.41 6.17
CA LEU A 168 -16.65 -8.59 4.86
C LEU A 168 -17.79 -9.63 4.94
N PRO A 169 -18.78 -9.54 4.04
CA PRO A 169 -19.83 -10.55 3.95
C PRO A 169 -19.19 -11.92 3.74
N GLN A 170 -19.54 -12.86 4.60
CA GLN A 170 -19.19 -14.26 4.40
C GLN A 170 -20.36 -14.90 3.65
N ASP A 171 -20.06 -15.70 2.64
CA ASP A 171 -21.08 -16.53 2.02
C ASP A 171 -21.69 -17.40 3.13
N THR A 172 -22.98 -17.18 3.38
CA THR A 172 -23.72 -18.04 4.31
C THR A 172 -23.98 -19.32 3.54
N LEU A 173 -23.17 -20.35 3.79
CA LEU A 173 -23.41 -21.71 3.31
C LEU A 173 -24.79 -22.21 3.75
#